data_AF-A0A819PTS3-F1
#
_entry.id   AF-A0A819PTS3-F1
#
_cell.length_a   1.000
_cell.length_b   1.000
_cell.length_c   1.000
_cell.angle_alpha   90.00
_cell.angle_beta   90.00
_cell.angle_gamma   90.00
#
_symmetry.space_group_name_H-M   'P 1'
#
loop_
_entity.id
_entity.type
_entity.pdbx_description
1 polymer ?
#
loop_
_entity_poly.entity_id
_entity_poly.type
_entity_poly.pdbx_seq_one_letter_code
_entity_poly.pdbx_strand_id
1 'polypeptide(L)' 'MSSEAFVTLVTNDGYALGALVLAQSIRLVGTKRNLVVLISNNLSDSL' A
#
# COMPACT_ATOMS: atom_id res chain seq x y z
N MET A 1 -18.30 5.04 10.50
CA MET A 1 -17.03 4.88 9.74
C MET A 1 -17.25 3.78 8.72
N SER A 2 -16.87 3.95 7.44
CA SER A 2 -17.02 2.89 6.45
C SER A 2 -15.94 1.81 6.66
N SER A 3 -16.33 0.53 6.79
CA SER A 3 -15.40 -0.61 6.94
C SER A 3 -14.72 -1.03 5.63
N GLU A 4 -14.48 -0.10 4.71
CA GLU A 4 -13.95 -0.37 3.37
C GLU A 4 -12.50 0.11 3.25
N ALA A 5 -11.66 -0.70 2.59
CA ALA A 5 -10.26 -0.39 2.35
C ALA A 5 -9.79 -0.95 1.00
N PHE A 6 -8.83 -0.28 0.38
CA PHE A 6 -7.99 -0.87 -0.66
C PHE A 6 -6.83 -1.60 0.01
N VAL A 7 -6.61 -2.86 -0.36
CA VAL A 7 -5.57 -3.71 0.22
C VAL A 7 -4.62 -4.14 -0.89
N THR A 8 -3.31 -4.03 -0.65
CA THR A 8 -2.27 -4.59 -1.52
C THR A 8 -1.25 -5.36 -0.68
N LEU A 9 -0.40 -6.16 -1.33
CA LEU A 9 0.62 -7.00 -0.70
C LEU A 9 2.00 -6.71 -1.28
N VAL A 10 2.98 -6.57 -0.40
CA VAL A 10 4.39 -6.41 -0.74
C VAL A 10 5.17 -7.58 -0.17
N THR A 11 5.80 -8.36 -1.05
CA THR A 11 6.57 -9.56 -0.68
C THR A 11 8.09 -9.35 -0.71
N ASN A 12 8.57 -8.27 -1.33
CA ASN A 12 9.96 -7.87 -1.37
C ASN A 12 10.10 -6.36 -1.65
N ASP A 13 11.29 -5.82 -1.43
CA ASP A 13 11.60 -4.39 -1.52
C ASP A 13 11.29 -3.79 -2.91
N GLY A 14 11.49 -4.57 -3.97
CA GLY A 14 11.18 -4.14 -5.34
C GLY A 14 9.68 -3.87 -5.54
N TYR A 15 8.82 -4.68 -4.93
CA TYR A 15 7.37 -4.46 -4.97
C TYR A 15 6.89 -3.33 -4.06
N ALA A 16 7.71 -2.90 -3.08
CA ALA A 16 7.35 -1.78 -2.20
C ALA A 16 7.16 -0.49 -3.01
N LEU A 17 8.02 -0.25 -4.00
CA LEU A 17 7.89 0.89 -4.92
C LEU A 17 6.56 0.88 -5.67
N GLY A 18 6.14 -0.28 -6.17
CA GLY A 18 4.85 -0.44 -6.85
C GLY A 18 3.67 -0.15 -5.91
N ALA A 19 3.73 -0.62 -4.67
CA ALA A 19 2.70 -0.36 -3.67
C ALA A 19 2.63 1.13 -3.28
N LEU A 20 3.76 1.83 -3.20
CA LEU A 20 3.81 3.28 -2.97
C LEU A 20 3.15 4.06 -4.11
N VAL A 21 3.49 3.73 -5.35
CA VAL A 21 2.88 4.38 -6.53
C VAL A 21 1.38 4.11 -6.60
N LEU A 22 0.95 2.87 -6.31
CA LEU A 22 -0.46 2.51 -6.23
C LEU A 22 -1.18 3.30 -5.14
N ALA A 23 -0.64 3.34 -3.92
CA ALA A 23 -1.25 4.09 -2.82
C ALA A 23 -1.38 5.58 -3.17
N GLN A 24 -0.35 6.17 -3.79
CA GLN A 24 -0.37 7.56 -4.23
C GLN A 24 -1.42 7.80 -5.31
N SER A 25 -1.56 6.92 -6.31
CA SER A 25 -2.53 7.09 -7.39
C SER A 25 -3.98 7.03 -6.87
N ILE A 26 -4.28 6.15 -5.91
CA ILE A 26 -5.60 6.08 -5.28
C ILE A 26 -5.88 7.36 -4.46
N ARG A 27 -4.87 7.92 -3.78
CA ARG A 27 -5.01 9.22 -3.08
C ARG A 27 -5.29 10.37 -4.04
N LEU A 28 -4.61 10.40 -5.19
CA LEU A 28 -4.75 11.46 -6.19
C LEU A 28 -6.17 11.54 -6.78
N VAL A 29 -6.90 10.42 -6.87
CA VAL A 29 -8.30 10.41 -7.31
C VAL A 29 -9.30 10.75 -6.20
N GLY A 30 -8.83 11.25 -5.05
CA GLY A 30 -9.68 11.77 -3.98
C GLY A 30 -10.36 10.70 -3.14
N THR A 31 -9.79 9.49 -3.04
CA THR A 31 -10.36 8.45 -2.16
C THR A 31 -10.43 8.91 -0.71
N LYS A 32 -11.51 8.53 -0.03
CA LYS A 32 -11.67 8.66 1.43
C LYS A 32 -11.59 7.31 2.14
N ARG A 33 -11.32 6.24 1.40
CA ARG A 33 -11.22 4.88 1.93
C ARG A 33 -9.82 4.61 2.46
N ASN A 34 -9.73 3.67 3.39
CA ASN A 34 -8.45 3.28 3.97
C ASN A 34 -7.57 2.60 2.91
N LEU A 35 -6.26 2.75 3.06
CA LEU A 35 -5.26 2.04 2.27
C LEU A 35 -4.48 1.15 3.24
N VAL A 36 -4.44 -0.15 2.98
CA VAL A 36 -3.73 -1.15 3.79
C VAL A 36 -2.70 -1.84 2.91
N VAL A 37 -1.47 -1.92 3.40
CA VAL A 37 -0.39 -2.65 2.75
C VAL A 37 -0.01 -3.80 3.67
N LEU A 38 -0.21 -5.02 3.19
CA LEU A 38 0.32 -6.22 3.83
C LEU A 38 1.79 -6.37 3.42
N ILE A 39 2.63 -6.71 4.38
CA ILE A 39 4.08 -6.79 4.20
C ILE A 39 4.61 -8.15 4.67
N SER A 40 5.55 -8.72 3.93
CA SER A 40 6.29 -9.93 4.36
C SER A 40 7.46 -9.56 5.28
N ASN A 41 7.82 -10.46 6.21
CA ASN A 41 8.92 -10.24 7.17
C ASN A 41 10.32 -10.12 6.54
N ASN A 42 10.46 -10.38 5.23
CA ASN A 42 11.73 -10.34 4.50
C ASN A 42 12.03 -8.97 3.88
N LEU A 43 11.25 -7.94 4.21
CA LEU A 43 11.45 -6.58 3.73
C LEU A 43 12.54 -5.89 4.53
N SER A 44 13.27 -4.98 3.88
CA SER A 44 14.24 -4.12 4.55
C SER A 44 13.52 -3.04 5.35
N ASP A 45 13.97 -2.77 6.57
CA ASP A 45 13.40 -1.72 7.45
C ASP A 45 13.60 -0.28 6.92
N SER A 46 14.46 -0.11 5.90
CA SER A 46 14.92 1.19 5.42
C SER A 46 14.09 1.81 4.29
N LEU A 47 12.98 1.17 3.91
CA LEU A 47 12.01 1.67 2.92
C LEU A 47 10.94 2.53 3.59
#